data_AF-A0A813KJ46-F1
#
_entry.id   AF-A0A813KJ46-F1
#
_cell.length_a   1.000
_cell.length_b   1.000
_cell.length_c   1.000
_cell.angle_alpha   90.00
_cell.angle_beta   90.00
_cell.angle_gamma   90.00
#
_symmetry.space_group_name_H-M   'P 1'
#
loop_
_entity.id
_entity.type
_entity.pdbx_description
1 polymer ?
#
loop_
_entity_poly.entity_id
_entity_poly.type
_entity_poly.pdbx_seq_one_letter_code
_entity_poly.pdbx_strand_id
1 'polypeptide(L)'
;MKSFKGSSFDGLTDKTFGRGLFFAEDQDPQWAVAHKILTRPFSHRGILNMVPLMCEQADCLVAALECKMRAGESVHMYDYLVKMALETIAVCSMGTHFDSFDSTEPHPFPVAFQAALDAMFALLNVPTQLWSCCVLSIWRVQKAVGVMNGLIDEIARKRVDKETSSSGKAPDLLDIMLAEGSKSSRENVRSQILTFLFAGHDSTAAAMSSPIVFLVANPRVEARLVAEI
;
A
#
# COMPACT_ATOMS: atom_id res chain seq x y z
N MET A 1 -8.71 -22.58 13.55
CA MET A 1 -9.19 -22.28 12.19
C MET A 1 -8.14 -22.84 11.24
N LYS A 2 -8.48 -23.80 10.36
CA LYS A 2 -7.48 -24.52 9.54
C LYS A 2 -6.82 -23.56 8.54
N SER A 3 -5.49 -23.56 8.50
CA SER A 3 -4.69 -22.79 7.53
C SER A 3 -5.17 -23.09 6.11
N PHE A 4 -5.64 -22.05 5.42
CA PHE A 4 -6.07 -22.09 4.02
C PHE A 4 -4.89 -21.83 3.05
N LYS A 5 -3.66 -21.77 3.56
CA LYS A 5 -2.48 -21.44 2.76
C LYS A 5 -1.66 -22.71 2.49
N GLY A 6 -1.49 -23.03 1.21
CA GLY A 6 -0.65 -24.14 0.77
C GLY A 6 0.81 -23.73 0.76
N SER A 7 1.72 -24.66 1.09
CA SER A 7 3.17 -24.44 1.27
C SER A 7 3.88 -23.65 0.16
N SER A 8 3.37 -23.70 -1.08
CA SER A 8 3.91 -22.95 -2.22
C SER A 8 3.45 -21.49 -2.26
N PHE A 9 2.24 -21.17 -1.81
CA PHE A 9 1.72 -19.80 -1.70
C PHE A 9 2.48 -19.03 -0.62
N ASP A 10 2.72 -19.66 0.52
CA ASP A 10 3.48 -19.08 1.63
C ASP A 10 4.93 -18.77 1.20
N GLY A 11 5.58 -19.70 0.50
CA GLY A 11 6.94 -19.47 0.00
C GLY A 11 7.06 -18.35 -1.05
N LEU A 12 6.02 -18.08 -1.83
CA LEU A 12 6.02 -17.01 -2.83
C LEU A 12 5.71 -15.65 -2.20
N THR A 13 4.76 -15.61 -1.28
CA THR A 13 4.40 -14.40 -0.53
C THR A 13 5.53 -13.98 0.40
N ASP A 14 6.17 -14.90 1.12
CA ASP A 14 7.36 -14.64 1.93
C ASP A 14 8.50 -14.02 1.09
N LYS A 15 8.71 -14.49 -0.15
CA LYS A 15 9.73 -13.93 -1.04
C LYS A 15 9.40 -12.54 -1.58
N THR A 16 8.12 -12.18 -1.62
CA THR A 16 7.64 -10.94 -2.26
C THR A 16 7.41 -9.83 -1.23
N PHE A 17 6.76 -10.14 -0.12
CA PHE A 17 6.35 -9.18 0.91
C PHE A 17 7.01 -9.44 2.27
N GLY A 18 7.79 -10.52 2.39
CA GLY A 18 8.35 -10.95 3.67
C GLY A 18 7.28 -11.43 4.64
N ARG A 19 7.67 -11.62 5.90
CA ARG A 19 6.79 -12.04 6.99
C ARG A 19 6.18 -10.83 7.70
N GLY A 20 5.58 -9.94 6.92
CA GLY A 20 4.80 -8.83 7.48
C GLY A 20 3.53 -9.32 8.18
N LEU A 21 2.86 -8.44 8.94
CA LEU A 21 1.73 -8.81 9.81
C LEU A 21 0.65 -9.66 9.12
N PHE A 22 0.35 -9.38 7.84
CA PHE A 22 -0.67 -10.06 7.05
C PHE A 22 -0.24 -11.46 6.58
N PHE A 23 1.05 -11.69 6.42
CA PHE A 23 1.61 -12.92 5.86
C PHE A 23 2.17 -13.85 6.94
N ALA A 24 2.61 -13.31 8.07
CA ALA A 24 3.12 -14.08 9.20
C ALA A 24 2.06 -15.00 9.83
N GLU A 25 2.50 -16.14 10.35
CA GLU A 25 1.65 -17.05 11.12
C GLU A 25 1.35 -16.48 12.52
N ASP A 26 0.20 -16.82 13.11
CA ASP A 26 -0.19 -16.35 14.45
C ASP A 26 0.84 -16.71 15.55
N GLN A 27 1.61 -17.79 15.35
CA GLN A 27 2.63 -18.25 16.30
C GLN A 27 4.01 -17.61 16.05
N ASP A 28 4.18 -16.82 14.99
CA ASP A 28 5.44 -16.15 14.70
C ASP A 28 5.69 -15.02 15.72
N PRO A 29 6.81 -15.04 16.47
CA PRO A 29 7.15 -13.95 17.38
C PRO A 29 7.20 -12.57 16.69
N GLN A 30 7.51 -12.52 15.38
CA GLN A 30 7.52 -11.28 14.60
C GLN A 30 6.11 -10.72 14.41
N TRP A 31 5.09 -11.57 14.30
CA TRP A 31 3.69 -11.15 14.24
C TRP A 31 3.30 -10.38 15.50
N ALA A 32 3.61 -10.91 16.69
CA ALA A 32 3.26 -10.27 17.96
C ALA A 32 3.95 -8.91 18.14
N VAL A 33 5.22 -8.79 17.68
CA VAL A 33 5.95 -7.52 17.69
C VAL A 33 5.32 -6.52 16.73
N ALA A 34 5.05 -6.93 15.48
CA ALA A 34 4.40 -6.09 14.48
C ALA A 34 3.01 -5.63 14.95
N HIS A 35 2.19 -6.56 15.43
CA HIS A 35 0.85 -6.26 15.95
C HIS A 35 0.90 -5.19 17.05
N LYS A 36 1.87 -5.31 17.97
CA LYS A 36 2.06 -4.33 19.05
C LYS A 36 2.46 -2.95 18.51
N ILE A 37 3.42 -2.88 17.59
CA ILE A 37 3.87 -1.63 16.95
C ILE A 37 2.70 -0.88 16.33
N LEU A 38 1.79 -1.62 15.69
CA LEU A 38 0.70 -1.07 14.89
C LEU A 38 -0.49 -0.58 15.71
N THR A 39 -0.65 -1.05 16.95
CA THR A 39 -1.75 -0.63 17.83
C THR A 39 -1.79 0.88 18.09
N ARG A 40 -0.64 1.56 18.13
CA ARG A 40 -0.57 3.02 18.34
C ARG A 40 -1.03 3.83 17.13
N PRO A 41 -0.43 3.68 15.93
CA PRO A 41 -0.83 4.46 14.76
C PRO A 41 -2.27 4.16 14.33
N PHE A 42 -2.78 2.95 14.55
CA PHE A 42 -4.18 2.60 14.29
C PHE A 42 -5.12 2.77 15.49
N SER A 43 -4.67 3.42 16.57
CA SER A 43 -5.59 3.86 17.63
C SER A 43 -6.49 5.00 17.12
N HIS A 44 -7.62 5.26 17.79
CA HIS A 44 -8.51 6.37 17.43
C HIS A 44 -7.76 7.70 17.24
N ARG A 45 -6.86 8.04 18.17
CA ARG A 45 -6.06 9.27 18.07
C ARG A 45 -5.01 9.20 16.96
N GLY A 46 -4.43 8.02 16.71
CA GLY A 46 -3.50 7.81 15.60
C GLY A 46 -4.19 8.05 14.25
N ILE A 47 -5.39 7.51 14.06
CA ILE A 47 -6.19 7.72 12.84
C ILE A 47 -6.55 9.19 12.67
N LEU A 48 -7.00 9.88 13.71
CA LEU A 48 -7.30 11.32 13.63
C LEU A 48 -6.09 12.17 13.20
N ASN A 49 -4.87 11.76 13.53
CA ASN A 49 -3.66 12.44 13.06
C ASN A 49 -3.37 12.20 11.57
N MET A 50 -3.89 11.11 11.00
CA MET A 50 -3.76 10.77 9.57
C MET A 50 -4.85 11.42 8.71
N VAL A 51 -6.01 11.77 9.28
CA VAL A 51 -7.14 12.38 8.54
C VAL A 51 -6.73 13.56 7.67
N PRO A 52 -5.94 14.55 8.13
CA PRO A 52 -5.51 15.65 7.26
C PRO A 52 -4.75 15.18 6.01
N LEU A 53 -3.88 14.18 6.16
CA LEU A 53 -3.12 13.59 5.05
C LEU A 53 -4.05 12.85 4.08
N MET A 54 -5.07 12.17 4.60
CA MET A 54 -6.10 11.50 3.78
C MET A 54 -6.91 12.54 2.98
N CYS A 55 -7.27 13.67 3.61
CA CYS A 55 -7.97 14.76 2.93
C CYS A 55 -7.11 15.38 1.82
N GLU A 56 -5.83 15.62 2.06
CA GLU A 56 -4.91 16.12 1.02
C GLU A 56 -4.88 15.20 -0.21
N GLN A 57 -4.84 13.88 -0.03
CA GLN A 57 -4.89 12.95 -1.17
C GLN A 57 -6.25 12.91 -1.86
N ALA A 58 -7.35 13.11 -1.12
CA ALA A 58 -8.68 13.26 -1.70
C ALA A 58 -8.79 14.54 -2.55
N ASP A 59 -8.20 15.65 -2.09
CA ASP A 59 -8.14 16.91 -2.84
C ASP A 59 -7.33 16.76 -4.13
N CYS A 60 -6.18 16.08 -4.08
CA CYS A 60 -5.39 15.74 -5.27
C CYS A 60 -6.19 14.90 -6.28
N LEU A 61 -6.94 13.91 -5.80
CA LEU A 61 -7.84 13.11 -6.64
C LEU A 61 -8.90 14.00 -7.31
N VAL A 62 -9.58 14.87 -6.56
CA VAL A 62 -10.60 15.79 -7.10
C VAL A 62 -9.98 16.71 -8.15
N ALA A 63 -8.83 17.32 -7.87
CA ALA A 63 -8.13 18.19 -8.81
C ALA A 63 -7.77 17.47 -10.13
N ALA A 64 -7.27 16.23 -10.03
CA ALA A 64 -6.96 15.41 -11.20
C ALA A 64 -8.22 15.08 -12.03
N LEU A 65 -9.33 14.73 -11.36
CA LEU A 65 -10.61 14.45 -12.01
C LEU A 65 -11.20 15.70 -12.67
N GLU A 66 -11.12 16.87 -12.04
CA GLU A 66 -11.55 18.14 -12.63
C GLU A 66 -10.77 18.49 -13.90
N CYS A 67 -9.46 18.25 -13.90
CA CYS A 67 -8.62 18.47 -15.07
C CYS A 67 -9.09 17.62 -16.26
N LYS A 68 -9.35 16.33 -16.00
CA LYS A 68 -9.88 15.39 -17.01
C LYS A 68 -11.28 15.76 -17.48
N MET A 69 -12.14 16.20 -16.57
CA MET A 69 -13.48 16.69 -16.90
C MET A 69 -13.42 17.93 -17.80
N ARG A 70 -12.55 18.91 -17.51
CA ARG A 70 -12.36 20.10 -18.35
C ARG A 70 -11.83 19.77 -19.74
N ALA A 71 -11.03 18.71 -19.86
CA ALA A 71 -10.57 18.18 -21.14
C ALA A 71 -11.65 17.37 -21.90
N GLY A 72 -12.79 17.09 -21.27
CA GLY A 72 -13.86 16.25 -21.86
C GLY A 72 -13.48 14.76 -21.92
N GLU A 73 -12.51 14.32 -21.12
CA GLU A 73 -12.04 12.94 -21.10
C GLU A 73 -12.85 12.09 -20.12
N SER A 74 -13.23 10.88 -20.54
CA SER A 74 -13.75 9.86 -19.63
C SER A 74 -12.61 9.19 -18.86
N VAL A 75 -12.83 8.92 -17.59
CA VAL A 75 -11.83 8.26 -16.72
C VAL A 75 -12.35 6.92 -16.20
N HIS A 76 -11.44 5.98 -16.02
CA HIS A 76 -11.72 4.76 -15.27
C HIS A 76 -11.55 5.06 -13.77
N MET A 77 -12.66 5.27 -13.05
CA MET A 77 -12.63 5.74 -11.65
C MET A 77 -11.78 4.86 -10.73
N TYR A 78 -11.81 3.53 -10.93
CA TYR A 78 -11.03 2.60 -10.11
C TYR A 78 -9.53 2.90 -10.15
N ASP A 79 -8.97 3.24 -11.32
CA ASP A 79 -7.53 3.49 -11.48
C ASP A 79 -7.10 4.71 -10.65
N TYR A 80 -7.96 5.73 -10.61
CA TYR A 80 -7.70 6.94 -9.81
C TYR A 80 -7.87 6.69 -8.31
N LEU A 81 -8.82 5.84 -7.92
CA LEU A 81 -8.99 5.43 -6.52
C LEU A 81 -7.83 4.57 -6.03
N VAL A 82 -7.29 3.69 -6.87
CA VAL A 82 -6.09 2.89 -6.56
C VAL A 82 -4.88 3.81 -6.36
N LYS A 83 -4.68 4.80 -7.26
CA LYS A 83 -3.64 5.81 -7.10
C LYS A 83 -3.80 6.59 -5.78
N MET A 84 -5.00 7.08 -5.49
CA MET A 84 -5.28 7.83 -4.25
C MET A 84 -5.01 7.00 -3.00
N ALA A 85 -5.47 5.74 -3.00
CA ALA A 85 -5.28 4.86 -1.86
C ALA A 85 -3.80 4.51 -1.64
N LEU A 86 -3.03 4.32 -2.72
CA LEU A 86 -1.59 4.07 -2.65
C LEU A 86 -0.83 5.29 -2.11
N GLU A 87 -1.14 6.50 -2.60
CA GLU A 87 -0.56 7.74 -2.06
C GLU A 87 -0.90 7.92 -0.58
N THR A 88 -2.16 7.71 -0.22
CA THR A 88 -2.65 7.89 1.15
C THR A 88 -1.88 7.00 2.12
N ILE A 89 -1.74 5.70 1.82
CA ILE A 89 -1.01 4.79 2.69
C ILE A 89 0.49 5.11 2.70
N ALA A 90 1.08 5.56 1.58
CA ALA A 90 2.50 5.93 1.51
C ALA A 90 2.82 7.16 2.37
N VAL A 91 2.00 8.20 2.29
CA VAL A 91 2.13 9.42 3.10
C VAL A 91 1.85 9.13 4.57
N CYS A 92 0.82 8.35 4.88
CA CYS A 92 0.48 8.01 6.27
C CYS A 92 1.51 7.07 6.93
N SER A 93 2.16 6.20 6.16
CA SER A 93 3.11 5.21 6.71
C SER A 93 4.57 5.67 6.71
N MET A 94 4.98 6.45 5.70
CA MET A 94 6.39 6.83 5.48
C MET A 94 6.59 8.32 5.18
N GLY A 95 5.53 9.13 5.17
CA GLY A 95 5.62 10.55 4.79
C GLY A 95 6.15 10.76 3.37
N THR A 96 5.87 9.83 2.46
CA THR A 96 6.40 9.85 1.08
C THR A 96 5.26 10.04 0.09
N HIS A 97 5.44 10.97 -0.85
CA HIS A 97 4.57 11.16 -2.01
C HIS A 97 5.18 10.46 -3.23
N PHE A 98 4.36 9.80 -4.03
CA PHE A 98 4.78 9.21 -5.31
C PHE A 98 4.33 10.04 -6.53
N ASP A 99 3.63 11.14 -6.30
CA ASP A 99 3.10 12.06 -7.32
C ASP A 99 2.32 11.34 -8.44
N SER A 100 1.49 10.37 -8.05
CA SER A 100 0.80 9.40 -8.93
C SER A 100 -0.23 10.02 -9.89
N PHE A 101 -0.65 11.26 -9.64
CA PHE A 101 -1.62 11.99 -10.45
C PHE A 101 -0.98 12.90 -11.49
N ASP A 102 0.13 13.55 -11.16
CA ASP A 102 0.71 14.65 -11.95
C ASP A 102 1.92 14.24 -12.79
N SER A 103 2.57 13.12 -12.47
CA SER A 103 3.82 12.76 -13.13
C SER A 103 3.62 12.18 -14.54
N THR A 104 4.37 12.70 -15.51
CA THR A 104 4.49 12.13 -16.86
C THR A 104 5.17 10.76 -16.86
N GLU A 105 6.06 10.54 -15.89
CA GLU A 105 6.72 9.25 -15.68
C GLU A 105 6.38 8.72 -14.28
N PRO A 106 5.72 7.56 -14.16
CA PRO A 106 5.29 7.06 -12.86
C PRO A 106 6.51 6.79 -11.97
N HIS A 107 6.39 7.13 -10.68
CA HIS A 107 7.42 6.85 -9.71
C HIS A 107 7.80 5.35 -9.72
N PRO A 108 9.09 4.97 -9.59
CA PRO A 108 9.51 3.57 -9.72
C PRO A 108 8.84 2.61 -8.72
N PHE A 109 8.41 3.13 -7.57
CA PHE A 109 7.78 2.32 -6.52
C PHE A 109 6.43 1.72 -6.95
N PRO A 110 5.37 2.49 -7.28
CA PRO A 110 4.11 1.93 -7.80
C PRO A 110 4.30 0.95 -8.97
N VAL A 111 5.22 1.26 -9.89
CA VAL A 111 5.51 0.43 -11.06
C VAL A 111 6.10 -0.93 -10.64
N ALA A 112 7.10 -0.91 -9.76
CA ALA A 112 7.67 -2.14 -9.23
C ALA A 112 6.64 -2.94 -8.41
N PHE A 113 5.81 -2.25 -7.63
CA PHE A 113 4.76 -2.86 -6.83
C PHE A 113 3.75 -3.62 -7.69
N GLN A 114 3.22 -2.99 -8.74
CA GLN A 114 2.30 -3.64 -9.67
C GLN A 114 2.98 -4.81 -10.42
N ALA A 115 4.22 -4.63 -10.87
CA ALA A 115 4.96 -5.69 -11.55
C ALA A 115 5.20 -6.93 -10.66
N ALA A 116 5.42 -6.72 -9.35
CA ALA A 116 5.54 -7.80 -8.37
C ALA A 116 4.20 -8.54 -8.19
N LEU A 117 3.09 -7.80 -8.10
CA LEU A 117 1.74 -8.38 -8.03
C LEU A 117 1.40 -9.21 -9.26
N ASP A 118 1.58 -8.64 -10.46
CA ASP A 118 1.23 -9.30 -11.72
C ASP A 118 2.01 -10.60 -11.89
N ALA A 119 3.32 -10.56 -11.59
CA ALA A 119 4.17 -11.73 -11.69
C ALA A 119 3.85 -12.77 -10.60
N MET A 120 3.49 -12.33 -9.39
CA MET A 120 3.05 -13.22 -8.32
C MET A 120 1.74 -13.93 -8.70
N PHE A 121 0.71 -13.19 -9.12
CA PHE A 121 -0.57 -13.75 -9.53
C PHE A 121 -0.44 -14.65 -10.77
N ALA A 122 0.44 -14.31 -11.71
CA ALA A 122 0.76 -15.19 -12.83
C ALA A 122 1.33 -16.54 -12.35
N LEU A 123 2.23 -16.54 -11.36
CA LEU A 123 2.78 -17.77 -10.77
C LEU A 123 1.73 -18.62 -10.05
N LEU A 124 0.76 -17.97 -9.37
CA LEU A 124 -0.31 -18.67 -8.66
C LEU A 124 -1.24 -19.45 -9.60
N ASN A 125 -1.35 -19.03 -10.86
CA ASN A 125 -2.11 -19.74 -11.89
C ASN A 125 -1.31 -20.90 -12.53
N VAL A 126 -0.03 -21.07 -12.19
CA VAL A 126 0.82 -22.12 -12.74
C VAL A 126 1.02 -23.23 -11.69
N PRO A 127 0.80 -24.52 -12.04
CA PRO A 127 1.12 -25.63 -11.15
C PRO A 127 2.57 -25.56 -10.67
N THR A 128 2.79 -25.78 -9.38
CA THR A 128 4.09 -25.55 -8.73
C THR A 128 5.22 -26.42 -9.29
N GLN A 129 4.87 -27.58 -9.86
CA GLN A 129 5.79 -28.49 -10.55
C GLN A 129 6.41 -27.85 -11.81
N LEU A 130 5.76 -26.84 -12.39
CA LEU A 130 6.18 -26.13 -13.59
C LEU A 130 6.85 -24.78 -13.29
N TRP A 131 6.97 -24.38 -12.01
CA TRP A 131 7.60 -23.11 -11.64
C TRP A 131 9.07 -23.03 -12.08
N SER A 132 9.76 -24.16 -12.17
CA SER A 132 11.12 -24.26 -12.74
C SER A 132 11.20 -23.71 -14.18
N CYS A 133 10.09 -23.74 -14.92
CA CYS A 133 9.98 -23.19 -16.27
C CYS A 133 9.64 -21.68 -16.26
N CYS A 134 9.23 -21.12 -15.12
CA CYS A 134 8.82 -19.73 -14.96
C CYS A 134 9.97 -18.81 -14.47
N VAL A 135 11.21 -19.11 -14.86
CA VAL A 135 12.42 -18.37 -14.43
C VAL A 135 12.29 -16.87 -14.68
N LEU A 136 11.72 -16.46 -15.82
CA LEU A 136 11.52 -15.04 -16.16
C LEU A 136 10.56 -14.35 -15.19
N SER A 137 9.45 -14.98 -14.82
CA SER A 137 8.48 -14.40 -13.89
C SER A 137 9.06 -14.31 -12.47
N ILE A 138 9.81 -15.32 -12.03
CA ILE A 138 10.52 -15.29 -10.74
C ILE A 138 11.57 -14.16 -10.73
N TRP A 139 12.34 -14.02 -11.80
CA TRP A 139 13.32 -12.92 -11.93
C TRP A 139 12.65 -11.55 -11.92
N ARG A 140 11.49 -11.40 -12.57
CA ARG A 140 10.70 -10.15 -12.54
C ARG A 140 10.24 -9.79 -11.13
N VAL A 141 9.72 -10.77 -10.37
CA VAL A 141 9.37 -10.57 -8.94
C VAL A 141 10.60 -10.12 -8.17
N GLN A 142 11.73 -10.83 -8.28
CA GLN A 142 12.95 -10.49 -7.54
C GLN A 142 13.48 -9.09 -7.88
N LYS A 143 13.46 -8.72 -9.16
CA LYS A 143 13.87 -7.38 -9.61
C LYS A 143 12.96 -6.30 -9.02
N ALA A 144 11.65 -6.49 -9.10
CA ALA A 144 10.66 -5.56 -8.55
C ALA A 144 10.80 -5.40 -7.04
N VAL A 145 10.91 -6.51 -6.31
CA VAL A 145 11.16 -6.54 -4.86
C VAL A 145 12.47 -5.83 -4.50
N GLY A 146 13.53 -6.03 -5.31
CA GLY A 146 14.79 -5.31 -5.15
C GLY A 146 14.66 -3.79 -5.25
N VAL A 147 13.89 -3.30 -6.23
CA VAL A 147 13.59 -1.87 -6.39
C VAL A 147 12.81 -1.34 -5.19
N MET A 148 11.72 -2.02 -4.80
CA MET A 148 10.89 -1.57 -3.67
C MET A 148 11.68 -1.55 -2.35
N ASN A 149 12.45 -2.61 -2.08
CA ASN A 149 13.29 -2.68 -0.87
C ASN A 149 14.38 -1.61 -0.86
N GLY A 150 14.97 -1.30 -2.02
CA GLY A 150 15.96 -0.23 -2.15
C GLY A 150 15.38 1.15 -1.85
N LEU A 151 14.18 1.43 -2.33
CA LEU A 151 13.49 2.70 -2.08
C LEU A 151 13.07 2.83 -0.61
N ILE A 152 12.54 1.76 0.00
CA ILE A 152 12.21 1.77 1.44
C ILE A 152 13.46 2.01 2.29
N ASP A 153 14.58 1.35 1.93
CA ASP A 153 15.86 1.56 2.60
C ASP A 153 16.36 2.99 2.49
N GLU A 154 16.21 3.59 1.31
CA GLU A 154 16.61 4.97 1.08
C GLU A 154 15.77 5.93 1.93
N ILE A 155 14.46 5.75 1.96
CA ILE A 155 13.54 6.54 2.79
C ILE A 155 13.89 6.39 4.27
N ALA A 156 14.11 5.15 4.74
CA ALA A 156 14.50 4.87 6.12
C ALA A 156 15.86 5.51 6.47
N ARG A 157 16.84 5.46 5.56
CA ARG A 157 18.14 6.10 5.75
C ARG A 157 18.00 7.61 5.86
N LYS A 158 17.30 8.24 4.93
CA LYS A 158 17.02 9.70 4.94
C LYS A 158 16.32 10.13 6.24
N ARG A 159 15.42 9.29 6.77
CA ARG A 159 14.75 9.54 8.05
C ARG A 159 15.70 9.48 9.25
N VAL A 160 16.61 8.50 9.28
CA VAL A 160 17.65 8.38 10.33
C VAL A 160 18.64 9.55 10.26
N ASP A 161 19.04 9.95 9.05
CA ASP A 161 19.94 11.08 8.80
C ASP A 161 19.25 12.45 9.06
N LYS A 162 17.96 12.44 9.41
CA LYS A 162 17.10 13.62 9.65
C LYS A 162 16.99 14.54 8.43
N GLU A 163 17.19 14.00 7.23
CA GLU A 163 16.94 14.70 5.97
C GLU A 163 15.44 14.80 5.66
N THR A 164 14.64 13.86 6.18
CA THR A 164 13.18 13.83 6.06
C THR A 164 12.51 13.63 7.43
N SER A 165 11.22 13.95 7.53
CA SER A 165 10.39 13.74 8.73
C SER A 165 9.01 13.21 8.34
N SER A 166 8.21 12.76 9.31
CA SER A 166 6.81 12.45 9.08
C SER A 166 6.05 13.67 8.51
N SER A 167 5.16 13.44 7.55
CA SER A 167 4.29 14.51 7.01
C SER A 167 3.21 14.95 7.99
N GLY A 168 2.83 14.08 8.94
CA GLY A 168 1.81 14.35 9.94
C GLY A 168 2.32 15.05 11.21
N LYS A 169 1.37 15.46 12.06
CA LYS A 169 1.65 16.03 13.40
C LYS A 169 2.14 15.00 14.42
N ALA A 170 2.12 13.72 14.07
CA ALA A 170 2.53 12.62 14.91
C ALA A 170 3.50 11.70 14.14
N PRO A 171 4.35 10.95 14.85
CA PRO A 171 5.23 9.96 14.24
C PRO A 171 4.45 9.02 13.34
N ASP A 172 4.95 8.83 12.11
CA ASP A 172 4.37 7.86 11.17
C ASP A 172 4.78 6.43 11.52
N LEU A 173 4.30 5.45 10.74
CA LEU A 173 4.64 4.05 10.98
C LEU A 173 6.16 3.82 10.92
N LEU A 174 6.84 4.41 9.95
CA LEU A 174 8.29 4.30 9.80
C LEU A 174 9.02 4.84 11.02
N ASP A 175 8.64 6.01 11.56
CA ASP A 175 9.23 6.56 12.78
C ASP A 175 9.10 5.62 13.97
N ILE A 176 7.92 5.04 14.15
CA ILE A 176 7.65 4.13 15.27
C ILE A 176 8.52 2.88 15.14
N MET A 177 8.62 2.33 13.93
CA MET A 177 9.44 1.15 13.65
C MET A 177 10.95 1.41 13.81
N LEU A 178 11.43 2.61 13.44
CA LEU A 178 12.81 3.02 13.63
C LEU A 178 13.14 3.29 15.11
N ALA A 179 12.20 3.87 15.87
CA ALA A 179 12.35 4.15 17.30
C ALA A 179 12.40 2.88 18.14
N GLU A 180 11.69 1.81 17.74
CA GLU A 180 11.81 0.48 18.35
C GLU A 180 13.10 -0.28 17.94
N GLY A 181 14.07 0.44 17.35
CA GLY A 181 15.28 -0.02 16.64
C GLY A 181 16.24 -0.99 17.33
N SER A 182 15.92 -1.55 18.49
CA SER A 182 16.62 -2.71 19.07
C SER A 182 15.94 -4.06 18.78
N LYS A 183 14.68 -4.08 18.29
CA LYS A 183 13.90 -5.32 18.08
C LYS A 183 13.46 -5.57 16.64
N SER A 184 13.42 -4.53 15.79
CA SER A 184 12.98 -4.66 14.40
C SER A 184 14.19 -4.63 13.46
N SER A 185 14.46 -5.75 12.79
CA SER A 185 15.46 -5.79 11.73
C SER A 185 15.03 -4.90 10.56
N ARG A 186 15.99 -4.44 9.74
CA ARG A 186 15.70 -3.71 8.49
C ARG A 186 14.75 -4.50 7.58
N GLU A 187 14.89 -5.81 7.56
CA GLU A 187 14.00 -6.73 6.84
C GLU A 187 12.56 -6.67 7.36
N ASN A 188 12.36 -6.63 8.67
CA ASN A 188 11.02 -6.47 9.25
C ASN A 188 10.40 -5.11 8.87
N VAL A 189 11.17 -4.02 8.90
CA VAL A 189 10.70 -2.68 8.46
C VAL A 189 10.17 -2.73 7.03
N ARG A 190 10.95 -3.27 6.10
CA ARG A 190 10.52 -3.44 4.70
C ARG A 190 9.27 -4.30 4.60
N SER A 191 9.24 -5.43 5.30
CA SER A 191 8.15 -6.40 5.22
C SER A 191 6.83 -5.81 5.73
N GLN A 192 6.85 -5.04 6.82
CA GLN A 192 5.64 -4.38 7.33
C GLN A 192 5.16 -3.29 6.35
N ILE A 193 6.06 -2.42 5.88
CA ILE A 193 5.69 -1.35 4.94
C ILE A 193 5.06 -1.93 3.67
N LEU A 194 5.71 -2.93 3.07
CA LEU A 194 5.19 -3.61 1.88
C LEU A 194 3.85 -4.29 2.13
N THR A 195 3.68 -4.87 3.32
CA THR A 195 2.42 -5.49 3.73
C THR A 195 1.29 -4.47 3.88
N PHE A 196 1.55 -3.28 4.43
CA PHE A 196 0.56 -2.22 4.53
C PHE A 196 0.13 -1.70 3.18
N LEU A 197 1.11 -1.47 2.30
CA LEU A 197 0.86 -1.06 0.93
C LEU A 197 -0.01 -2.12 0.24
N PHE A 198 0.38 -3.40 0.32
CA PHE A 198 -0.38 -4.52 -0.25
C PHE A 198 -1.83 -4.58 0.24
N ALA A 199 -2.02 -4.66 1.55
CA ALA A 199 -3.33 -4.87 2.14
C ALA A 199 -4.24 -3.64 1.99
N GLY A 200 -3.67 -2.44 1.99
CA GLY A 200 -4.41 -1.19 2.14
C GLY A 200 -4.87 -0.54 0.84
N HIS A 201 -4.09 -0.57 -0.24
CA HIS A 201 -4.41 0.25 -1.42
C HIS A 201 -5.59 -0.28 -2.24
N ASP A 202 -5.52 -1.53 -2.71
CA ASP A 202 -6.51 -2.12 -3.63
C ASP A 202 -7.87 -2.37 -2.95
N SER A 203 -7.85 -2.89 -1.71
CA SER A 203 -9.07 -3.13 -0.93
C SER A 203 -9.82 -1.84 -0.61
N THR A 204 -9.11 -0.76 -0.27
CA THR A 204 -9.71 0.56 -0.02
C THR A 204 -10.26 1.16 -1.33
N ALA A 205 -9.53 1.02 -2.44
CA ALA A 205 -10.01 1.46 -3.75
C ALA A 205 -11.31 0.75 -4.16
N ALA A 206 -11.39 -0.58 -3.94
CA ALA A 206 -12.61 -1.36 -4.16
C ALA A 206 -13.76 -0.96 -3.23
N ALA A 207 -13.45 -0.67 -1.96
CA ALA A 207 -14.44 -0.19 -0.99
C ALA A 207 -14.98 1.20 -1.36
N MET A 208 -14.18 2.07 -1.98
CA MET A 208 -14.62 3.39 -2.46
C MET A 208 -15.35 3.32 -3.80
N SER A 209 -14.94 2.42 -4.70
CA SER A 209 -15.55 2.30 -6.03
C SER A 209 -16.98 1.78 -5.97
N SER A 210 -17.26 0.85 -5.05
CA SER A 210 -18.58 0.22 -4.94
C SER A 210 -19.70 1.22 -4.63
N PRO A 211 -19.59 2.08 -3.59
CA PRO A 211 -20.56 3.15 -3.34
C PRO A 211 -20.77 4.07 -4.55
N ILE A 212 -19.71 4.46 -5.25
CA ILE A 212 -19.82 5.34 -6.43
C ILE A 212 -20.71 4.71 -7.51
N VAL A 213 -20.51 3.41 -7.80
CA VAL A 213 -21.35 2.67 -8.75
C VAL A 213 -22.82 2.65 -8.29
N PHE A 214 -23.06 2.40 -7.00
CA PHE A 214 -24.42 2.38 -6.46
C PHE A 214 -25.08 3.78 -6.45
N LEU A 215 -24.33 4.85 -6.20
CA LEU A 215 -24.84 6.22 -6.22
C LEU A 215 -25.28 6.62 -7.63
N VAL A 216 -24.45 6.34 -8.64
CA VAL A 216 -24.78 6.61 -10.05
C VAL A 216 -26.04 5.84 -10.49
N ALA A 217 -26.23 4.62 -9.99
CA ALA A 217 -27.43 3.83 -10.27
C ALA A 217 -28.68 4.27 -9.48
N ASN A 218 -28.52 5.09 -8.43
CA ASN A 218 -29.59 5.48 -7.51
C ASN A 218 -29.58 7.00 -7.22
N PRO A 219 -30.04 7.86 -8.15
CA PRO A 219 -29.97 9.32 -8.02
C PRO A 219 -30.66 9.90 -6.77
N ARG A 220 -31.70 9.21 -6.25
CA ARG A 220 -32.35 9.61 -5.00
C ARG A 220 -31.43 9.46 -3.78
N VAL A 221 -30.57 8.43 -3.78
CA VAL A 221 -29.60 8.18 -2.71
C VAL A 221 -28.45 9.18 -2.83
N GLU A 222 -27.96 9.42 -4.05
CA GLU A 222 -26.99 10.47 -4.34
C GLU A 222 -27.46 11.85 -3.85
N ALA A 223 -28.66 12.28 -4.21
CA ALA A 223 -29.20 13.57 -3.77
C ALA A 223 -29.32 13.70 -2.24
N ARG A 224 -29.60 12.59 -1.55
CA ARG A 224 -29.63 12.58 -0.07
C ARG A 224 -28.24 12.69 0.52
N LEU A 225 -27.25 12.00 -0.04
CA LEU A 225 -25.87 12.08 0.41
C LEU A 225 -25.30 13.49 0.21
N VAL A 226 -25.54 14.09 -0.96
CA VAL A 226 -25.10 15.47 -1.27
C VAL A 226 -25.74 16.49 -0.32
N ALA A 227 -26.95 16.24 0.18
CA ALA A 227 -27.59 17.12 1.16
C ALA A 227 -27.09 16.94 2.61
N GLU A 228 -26.37 15.85 2.90
CA GLU A 228 -25.81 15.57 4.23
C GLU A 228 -24.43 16.22 4.43
N ILE A 229 -23.65 16.32 3.34
CA ILE A 229 -22.34 16.97 3.28
C ILE A 229 -22.45 18.49 3.13
#